data_AF-A0A6J1VFD4-F1
#
_entry.id   AF-A0A6J1VFD4-F1
#
_cell.length_a   1.000
_cell.length_b   1.000
_cell.length_c   1.000
_cell.angle_alpha   90.00
_cell.angle_beta   90.00
_cell.angle_gamma   90.00
#
_symmetry.space_group_name_H-M   'P 1'
#
loop_
_entity.id
_entity.type
_entity.pdbx_description
1 polymer ?
#
loop_
_entity_poly.entity_id
_entity_poly.type
_entity_poly.pdbx_seq_one_letter_code
_entity_poly.pdbx_strand_id
1 'polypeptide(L)'
;MTYLGRKKESGNWLAMFISCLVFFLSALHNAVSLVDTSTFLIYNEDHKVCVYVQAATYVTTAVCSYETEAQKFKWISRYQLMSVSNKLCLGVSSKIDWTPVELYPCDSTNSLQKWECKNDTLFAIQNASLYFNYGNKAEKRIMLYKGSGLWSRWRVHGTKDDLCSRGYEADANFYWTTDPVASVQYQINSEAALTWFQASKSCQQQGANLLGITEVHEQMYLTGLTSTLSTALWLGLNSLDFNSGWQWSGSYPFRYLNWAPGSPSPEPEKICGVLNPGKAAKWENLECDKKLGYICKKGNATLNNFIIPSGRLVNATWR
;
A
#
# COMPACT_ATOMS: atom_id res chain seq x y z
N MET A 1 20.07 23.57 -81.64
CA MET A 1 18.78 22.94 -81.29
C MET A 1 18.92 22.20 -79.98
N THR A 2 17.80 22.00 -79.28
CA THR A 2 17.54 21.18 -78.07
C THR A 2 17.77 21.76 -76.66
N TYR A 3 16.65 22.31 -76.14
CA TYR A 3 15.89 22.00 -74.90
C TYR A 3 16.39 22.37 -73.48
N LEU A 4 15.57 23.24 -72.86
CA LEU A 4 15.37 23.46 -71.43
C LEU A 4 14.96 22.17 -70.69
N GLY A 5 15.52 21.95 -69.49
CA GLY A 5 15.04 21.00 -68.51
C GLY A 5 15.03 21.60 -67.10
N ARG A 6 13.88 22.13 -66.67
CA ARG A 6 13.62 22.64 -65.32
C ARG A 6 13.17 21.46 -64.45
N LYS A 7 14.04 20.95 -63.56
CA LYS A 7 13.64 19.94 -62.56
C LYS A 7 12.93 20.64 -61.39
N LYS A 8 11.66 20.29 -61.20
CA LYS A 8 10.77 20.81 -60.14
C LYS A 8 10.97 19.94 -58.89
N GLU A 9 11.48 20.52 -57.81
CA GLU A 9 11.46 19.91 -56.48
C GLU A 9 10.01 19.93 -55.97
N SER A 10 9.34 18.78 -55.95
CA SER A 10 8.08 18.62 -55.24
C SER A 10 8.39 18.18 -53.81
N GLY A 11 8.53 19.15 -52.92
CA GLY A 11 8.67 18.95 -51.48
C GLY A 11 7.48 18.18 -50.90
N ASN A 12 7.78 17.21 -50.04
CA ASN A 12 6.81 16.30 -49.44
C ASN A 12 6.14 16.95 -48.23
N TRP A 13 5.38 18.03 -48.45
CA TRP A 13 4.73 18.82 -47.40
C TRP A 13 3.73 17.99 -46.58
N LEU A 14 3.09 16.99 -47.18
CA LEU A 14 2.13 16.11 -46.49
C LEU A 14 2.79 15.29 -45.37
N ALA A 15 4.03 14.83 -45.58
CA ALA A 15 4.75 14.01 -44.61
C ALA A 15 5.19 14.83 -43.38
N MET A 16 5.53 16.10 -43.55
CA MET A 16 5.88 16.99 -42.42
C MET A 16 4.65 17.37 -41.59
N PHE A 17 3.50 17.62 -42.22
CA PHE A 17 2.26 17.92 -41.50
C PHE A 17 1.73 16.71 -40.71
N ILE A 18 1.78 15.51 -41.30
CA ILE A 18 1.36 14.27 -40.61
C ILE A 18 2.33 13.93 -39.47
N SER A 19 3.65 14.10 -39.65
CA SER A 19 4.63 13.90 -38.58
C SER A 19 4.41 14.87 -37.41
N CYS A 20 4.17 16.16 -37.69
CA CYS A 20 3.83 17.13 -36.64
C CYS A 20 2.51 16.79 -35.94
N LEU A 21 1.48 16.35 -36.66
CA LEU A 21 0.19 15.97 -36.04
C LEU A 21 0.31 14.70 -35.19
N VAL A 22 1.12 13.73 -35.59
CA VAL A 22 1.40 12.50 -34.81
C VAL A 22 2.25 12.81 -33.59
N PHE A 23 3.20 13.75 -33.67
CA PHE A 23 3.95 14.26 -32.51
C PHE A 23 3.06 15.06 -31.55
N PHE A 24 2.12 15.87 -32.06
CA PHE A 24 1.16 16.58 -31.21
C PHE A 24 0.14 15.62 -30.57
N LEU A 25 -0.35 14.61 -31.30
CA LEU A 25 -1.26 13.58 -30.76
C LEU A 25 -0.58 12.63 -29.76
N SER A 26 0.71 12.33 -29.94
CA SER A 26 1.49 11.53 -28.98
C SER A 26 1.93 12.35 -27.76
N ALA A 27 2.11 13.67 -27.90
CA ALA A 27 2.31 14.59 -26.78
C ALA A 27 1.01 14.80 -25.97
N LEU A 28 -0.17 14.72 -26.61
CA LEU A 28 -1.47 14.81 -25.93
C LEU A 28 -1.91 13.51 -25.23
N HIS A 29 -1.30 12.36 -25.53
CA HIS A 29 -1.61 11.08 -24.86
C HIS A 29 -0.74 10.76 -23.64
N ASN A 30 0.22 11.61 -23.28
CA ASN A 30 1.09 11.42 -22.13
C ASN A 30 1.13 12.67 -21.23
N ALA A 31 -0.03 13.16 -20.82
CA ALA A 31 -0.12 14.10 -19.69
C ALA A 31 -1.54 14.16 -19.11
N VAL A 32 -2.15 13.00 -18.83
CA VAL A 32 -3.04 12.96 -17.67
C VAL A 32 -2.12 12.62 -16.50
N SER A 33 -1.48 13.64 -15.92
CA SER A 33 -0.94 13.49 -14.58
C SER A 33 -2.12 13.07 -13.70
N LEU A 34 -2.02 11.90 -13.06
CA LEU A 34 -2.90 11.61 -11.94
C LEU A 34 -2.76 12.80 -10.99
N VAL A 35 -3.84 13.56 -10.82
CA VAL A 35 -3.90 14.59 -9.78
C VAL A 35 -3.76 13.82 -8.48
N ASP A 36 -2.60 13.94 -7.81
CA ASP A 36 -2.35 13.29 -6.53
C ASP A 36 -3.24 13.92 -5.45
N THR A 37 -4.46 13.39 -5.30
CA THR A 37 -5.45 13.83 -4.31
C THR A 37 -5.06 13.47 -2.88
N SER A 38 -3.99 12.68 -2.69
CA SER A 38 -3.50 12.24 -1.38
C SER A 38 -2.71 13.31 -0.63
N THR A 39 -2.27 14.36 -1.34
CA THR A 39 -1.49 15.45 -0.76
C THR A 39 -2.39 16.59 -0.28
N PHE A 40 -2.10 17.14 0.90
CA PHE A 40 -2.89 18.21 1.51
C PHE A 40 -2.02 19.19 2.32
N LEU A 41 -2.62 20.32 2.69
CA LEU A 41 -2.04 21.33 3.58
C LEU A 41 -2.72 21.22 4.95
N ILE A 42 -1.91 21.28 6.01
CA ILE A 42 -2.38 21.25 7.40
C ILE A 42 -2.70 22.68 7.83
N TYR A 43 -3.97 22.97 8.10
CA TYR A 43 -4.48 24.32 8.31
C TYR A 43 -5.02 24.53 9.73
N ASN A 44 -4.72 25.68 10.32
CA ASN A 44 -5.33 26.14 11.57
C ASN A 44 -6.28 27.31 11.29
N GLU A 45 -7.55 27.15 11.70
CA GLU A 45 -8.62 28.10 11.42
C GLU A 45 -8.51 29.40 12.22
N ASP A 46 -8.03 29.32 13.47
CA ASP A 46 -7.90 30.48 14.37
C ASP A 46 -6.78 31.43 13.88
N HIS A 47 -5.65 30.86 13.48
CA HIS A 47 -4.50 31.62 12.97
C HIS A 47 -4.58 31.93 11.47
N LYS A 48 -5.43 31.23 10.69
CA LYS A 48 -5.52 31.34 9.23
C LYS A 48 -4.20 31.08 8.50
N VAL A 49 -3.43 30.13 8.99
CA VAL A 49 -2.11 29.75 8.45
C VAL A 49 -2.03 28.24 8.20
N CYS A 50 -1.07 27.85 7.37
CA CYS A 50 -0.75 26.46 7.09
C CYS A 50 0.63 26.10 7.63
N VAL A 51 0.81 24.84 8.00
CA VAL A 51 2.12 24.31 8.41
C VAL A 51 3.11 24.44 7.25
N TYR A 52 4.32 24.89 7.58
CA TYR A 52 5.42 25.11 6.64
C TYR A 52 6.70 24.52 7.20
N VAL A 53 7.40 23.72 6.39
CA VAL A 53 8.70 23.17 6.76
C VAL A 53 9.82 24.10 6.26
N GLN A 54 10.44 24.83 7.18
CA GLN A 54 11.61 25.67 6.85
C GLN A 54 12.90 24.83 6.81
N ALA A 55 13.02 23.87 7.73
CA ALA A 55 14.09 22.88 7.80
C ALA A 55 13.56 21.64 8.54
N ALA A 56 14.29 20.52 8.48
CA ALA A 56 13.90 19.31 9.20
C ALA A 56 13.72 19.54 10.71
N THR A 57 14.54 20.40 11.32
CA THR A 57 14.46 20.79 12.75
C THR A 57 13.61 22.03 13.01
N TYR A 58 12.94 22.57 11.98
CA TYR A 58 12.21 23.83 12.07
C TYR A 58 10.91 23.76 11.26
N VAL A 59 9.89 23.16 11.87
CA VAL A 59 8.52 23.16 11.37
C VAL A 59 7.78 24.35 11.99
N THR A 60 7.19 25.21 11.16
CA THR A 60 6.52 26.46 11.56
C THR A 60 5.22 26.63 10.76
N THR A 61 4.71 27.85 10.63
CA THR A 61 3.54 28.17 9.80
C THR A 61 3.83 29.32 8.83
N ALA A 62 3.07 29.38 7.74
CA ALA A 62 3.11 30.46 6.76
C ALA A 62 1.73 30.66 6.11
N VAL A 63 1.62 31.67 5.24
CA VAL A 63 0.41 31.87 4.41
C VAL A 63 0.19 30.63 3.54
N CYS A 64 -1.04 30.10 3.53
CA CYS A 64 -1.38 28.88 2.82
C CYS A 64 -1.21 29.03 1.29
N SER A 65 -0.47 28.12 0.68
CA SER A 65 -0.24 28.07 -0.77
C SER A 65 0.00 26.64 -1.26
N TYR A 66 -0.90 26.14 -2.12
CA TYR A 66 -0.74 24.83 -2.76
C TYR A 66 0.41 24.76 -3.76
N GLU A 67 0.97 25.90 -4.18
CA GLU A 67 2.18 25.93 -5.03
C GLU A 67 3.46 25.68 -4.21
N THR A 68 3.37 25.75 -2.88
CA THR A 68 4.54 25.61 -1.99
C THR A 68 4.70 24.17 -1.53
N GLU A 69 5.64 23.43 -2.14
CA GLU A 69 5.95 22.03 -1.78
C GLU A 69 6.27 21.84 -0.29
N ALA A 70 6.87 22.83 0.37
CA ALA A 70 7.19 22.79 1.79
C ALA A 70 5.97 22.86 2.74
N GLN A 71 4.77 23.12 2.20
CA GLN A 71 3.51 23.05 2.95
C GLN A 71 2.71 21.77 2.67
N LYS A 72 3.19 20.93 1.75
CA LYS A 72 2.50 19.71 1.32
C LYS A 72 2.85 18.54 2.23
N PHE A 73 1.82 17.86 2.71
CA PHE A 73 1.92 16.65 3.52
C PHE A 73 1.05 15.55 2.93
N LYS A 74 1.42 14.30 3.20
CA LYS A 74 0.60 13.14 2.88
C LYS A 74 0.76 12.07 3.96
N TRP A 75 -0.30 11.34 4.23
CA TRP A 75 -0.20 10.14 5.04
C TRP A 75 0.55 9.05 4.28
N ILE A 76 1.49 8.37 4.92
CA ILE A 76 2.23 7.23 4.34
C ILE A 76 1.95 5.90 5.06
N SER A 77 1.23 5.98 6.18
CA SER A 77 0.64 4.86 6.87
C SER A 77 -0.61 5.37 7.60
N ARG A 78 -1.31 4.48 8.31
CA ARG A 78 -2.46 4.88 9.14
C ARG A 78 -2.12 5.95 10.18
N TYR A 79 -0.85 6.06 10.58
CA TYR A 79 -0.43 6.91 11.71
C TYR A 79 0.76 7.82 11.40
N GLN A 80 1.45 7.66 10.27
CA GLN A 80 2.61 8.50 9.92
C GLN A 80 2.28 9.50 8.83
N LEU A 81 2.66 10.74 9.08
CA LEU A 81 2.47 11.87 8.18
C LEU A 81 3.83 12.34 7.67
N MET A 82 4.00 12.39 6.35
CA MET A 82 5.26 12.73 5.69
C MET A 82 5.19 14.11 5.04
N SER A 83 6.28 14.88 5.16
CA SER A 83 6.50 16.09 4.35
C SER A 83 6.84 15.70 2.91
N VAL A 84 6.11 16.25 1.95
CA VAL A 84 6.31 15.94 0.53
C VAL A 84 7.64 16.48 0.00
N SER A 85 8.07 17.67 0.41
CA SER A 85 9.33 18.26 -0.05
C SER A 85 10.58 17.55 0.50
N ASN A 86 10.54 17.09 1.76
CA ASN A 86 11.71 16.52 2.44
C ASN A 86 11.75 14.99 2.41
N LYS A 87 10.61 14.32 2.16
CA LYS A 87 10.47 12.85 2.27
C LYS A 87 10.81 12.31 3.67
N LEU A 88 10.53 13.12 4.70
CA LEU A 88 10.71 12.78 6.11
C LEU A 88 9.37 12.86 6.85
N CYS A 89 9.26 12.12 7.95
CA CYS A 89 8.04 12.01 8.74
C CYS A 89 8.01 12.97 9.91
N LEU A 90 6.84 13.53 10.18
CA LEU A 90 6.59 14.33 11.38
C LEU A 90 6.73 13.45 12.62
N GLY A 91 7.49 13.94 13.59
CA GLY A 91 7.71 13.26 14.85
C GLY A 91 8.21 14.19 15.93
N VAL A 92 8.50 13.62 17.09
CA VAL A 92 9.02 14.31 18.26
C VAL A 92 10.18 13.53 18.86
N SER A 93 11.08 14.20 19.56
CA SER A 93 12.18 13.53 20.28
C SER A 93 11.71 12.79 21.54
N SER A 94 10.60 13.22 22.14
CA SER A 94 9.97 12.58 23.30
C SER A 94 8.50 12.99 23.44
N LYS A 95 7.69 12.19 24.16
CA LYS A 95 6.28 12.52 24.45
C LYS A 95 6.18 13.38 25.72
N ILE A 96 6.86 14.52 25.73
CA ILE A 96 6.90 15.47 26.84
C ILE A 96 6.23 16.79 26.40
N ASP A 97 5.47 17.42 27.31
CA ASP A 97 4.89 18.74 27.08
C ASP A 97 5.96 19.76 26.66
N TRP A 98 5.64 20.58 25.65
CA TRP A 98 6.53 21.60 25.09
C TRP A 98 7.78 21.06 24.36
N THR A 99 7.66 19.88 23.74
CA THR A 99 8.68 19.32 22.83
C THR A 99 8.47 19.82 21.41
N PRO A 100 9.50 20.26 20.67
CA PRO A 100 9.34 20.69 19.28
C PRO A 100 8.91 19.51 18.38
N VAL A 101 8.05 19.80 17.42
CA VAL A 101 7.71 18.87 16.33
C VAL A 101 8.67 19.11 15.17
N GLU A 102 9.31 18.05 14.72
CA GLU A 102 10.37 18.07 13.71
C GLU A 102 10.15 16.96 12.68
N LEU A 103 11.04 16.88 11.70
CA LEU A 103 11.07 15.82 10.70
C LEU A 103 12.19 14.82 10.99
N TYR A 104 11.84 13.54 10.92
CA TYR A 104 12.72 12.40 11.15
C TYR A 104 12.64 11.42 9.98
N PRO A 105 13.66 10.57 9.76
CA PRO A 105 13.53 9.42 8.86
C PRO A 105 12.29 8.61 9.24
N CYS A 106 11.46 8.28 8.25
CA CYS A 106 10.21 7.57 8.48
C CYS A 106 10.49 6.14 8.99
N ASP A 107 9.97 5.83 10.18
CA ASP A 107 10.11 4.52 10.83
C ASP A 107 8.74 4.08 11.36
N SER A 108 8.15 3.06 10.72
CA SER A 108 6.81 2.56 11.04
C SER A 108 6.71 1.94 12.44
N THR A 109 7.84 1.52 13.01
CA THR A 109 7.91 0.97 14.36
C THR A 109 7.97 2.06 15.42
N ASN A 110 8.46 3.25 15.06
CA ASN A 110 8.71 4.33 16.00
C ASN A 110 7.41 5.00 16.49
N SER A 111 7.10 4.80 17.78
CA SER A 111 5.91 5.37 18.42
C SER A 111 5.90 6.90 18.55
N LEU A 112 7.04 7.56 18.34
CA LEU A 112 7.20 9.02 18.35
C LEU A 112 6.81 9.69 17.03
N GLN A 113 6.47 8.91 16.00
CA GLN A 113 6.03 9.38 14.69
C GLN A 113 4.56 9.01 14.40
N LYS A 114 3.84 8.48 15.39
CA LYS A 114 2.47 8.00 15.25
C LYS A 114 1.48 9.04 15.76
N TRP A 115 0.62 9.52 14.87
CA TRP A 115 -0.36 10.57 15.11
C TRP A 115 -1.79 10.04 14.99
N GLU A 116 -2.73 10.71 15.64
CA GLU A 116 -4.16 10.38 15.62
C GLU A 116 -5.01 11.65 15.72
N CYS A 117 -6.22 11.62 15.14
CA CYS A 117 -7.23 12.65 15.37
C CYS A 117 -8.10 12.28 16.57
N LYS A 118 -8.38 13.27 17.42
CA LYS A 118 -9.28 13.18 18.58
C LYS A 118 -10.35 14.26 18.45
N ASN A 119 -11.59 13.97 18.86
CA ASN A 119 -12.68 14.96 18.92
C ASN A 119 -12.73 15.85 17.67
N ASP A 120 -12.80 15.19 16.51
CA ASP A 120 -12.73 15.69 15.14
C ASP A 120 -11.36 16.33 14.82
N THR A 121 -11.16 17.58 15.20
CA THR A 121 -10.02 18.38 14.72
C THR A 121 -8.80 18.40 15.63
N LEU A 122 -8.83 17.83 16.84
CA LEU A 122 -7.61 17.78 17.67
C LEU A 122 -6.64 16.78 17.06
N PHE A 123 -5.40 17.23 16.82
CA PHE A 123 -4.36 16.37 16.28
C PHE A 123 -3.35 16.01 17.37
N ALA A 124 -3.20 14.72 17.67
CA ALA A 124 -2.47 14.24 18.83
C ALA A 124 -1.39 13.23 18.47
N ILE A 125 -0.35 13.15 19.29
CA ILE A 125 0.58 12.01 19.25
C ILE A 125 -0.10 10.81 19.93
N GLN A 126 0.01 9.62 19.33
CA GLN A 126 -0.67 8.42 19.82
C GLN A 126 -0.27 8.07 21.25
N ASN A 127 -1.23 7.53 22.00
CA ASN A 127 -1.06 7.09 23.39
C ASN A 127 -0.53 8.18 24.33
N ALA A 128 -0.79 9.46 24.01
CA ALA A 128 -0.57 10.58 24.91
C ALA A 128 -1.70 11.61 24.82
N SER A 129 -1.85 12.41 25.87
CA SER A 129 -2.73 13.58 25.90
C SER A 129 -1.94 14.84 25.55
N LEU A 130 -1.23 14.78 24.42
CA LEU A 130 -0.37 15.83 23.90
C LEU A 130 -0.69 16.05 22.42
N TYR A 131 -0.79 17.32 22.03
CA TYR A 131 -1.38 17.77 20.78
C TYR A 131 -0.39 18.59 19.96
N PHE A 132 -0.51 18.49 18.64
CA PHE A 132 0.19 19.34 17.68
C PHE A 132 -0.33 20.76 17.81
N ASN A 133 0.52 21.73 18.14
CA ASN A 133 0.09 23.06 18.57
C ASN A 133 1.00 24.18 18.03
N TYR A 134 0.44 25.37 17.86
CA TYR A 134 1.15 26.57 17.41
C TYR A 134 0.65 27.83 18.12
N GLY A 135 1.52 28.84 18.30
CA GLY A 135 1.13 30.19 18.73
C GLY A 135 1.39 30.52 20.22
N ASN A 136 1.70 29.52 21.05
CA ASN A 136 1.99 29.74 22.46
C ASN A 136 3.41 30.31 22.71
N LYS A 137 3.56 31.11 23.77
CA LYS A 137 4.85 31.62 24.31
C LYS A 137 5.76 32.33 23.28
N ALA A 138 5.20 32.91 22.24
CA ALA A 138 5.95 33.49 21.11
C ALA A 138 6.93 32.52 20.43
N GLU A 139 6.75 31.20 20.63
CA GLU A 139 7.48 30.17 19.92
C GLU A 139 6.90 30.08 18.50
N LYS A 140 7.80 30.14 17.51
CA LYS A 140 7.42 30.11 16.09
C LYS A 140 7.38 28.68 15.55
N ARG A 141 7.99 27.73 16.23
CA ARG A 141 7.91 26.32 15.85
C ARG A 141 6.56 25.72 16.25
N ILE A 142 6.18 24.68 15.54
CA ILE A 142 5.13 23.78 16.00
C ILE A 142 5.65 23.01 17.22
N MET A 143 4.84 22.96 18.26
CA MET A 143 5.16 22.31 19.52
C MET A 143 4.16 21.20 19.82
N LEU A 144 4.63 20.16 20.47
CA LEU A 144 3.81 19.18 21.16
C LEU A 144 3.37 19.80 22.50
N TYR A 145 2.07 19.94 22.73
CA TYR A 145 1.54 20.70 23.86
C TYR A 145 0.32 20.02 24.51
N LYS A 146 0.17 20.15 25.83
CA LYS A 146 -0.97 19.59 26.57
C LYS A 146 -2.31 20.31 26.36
N GLY A 147 -2.30 21.54 25.87
CA GLY A 147 -3.54 22.32 25.69
C GLY A 147 -4.36 21.82 24.50
N SER A 148 -5.66 21.62 24.70
CA SER A 148 -6.61 21.12 23.68
C SER A 148 -7.51 22.22 23.09
N GLY A 149 -7.07 23.47 23.16
CA GLY A 149 -7.78 24.63 22.61
C GLY A 149 -7.75 24.71 21.09
N LEU A 150 -8.25 25.82 20.53
CA LEU A 150 -8.34 26.06 19.08
C LEU A 150 -6.98 25.99 18.35
N TRP A 151 -5.90 26.31 19.06
CA TRP A 151 -4.53 26.29 18.52
C TRP A 151 -3.93 24.90 18.35
N SER A 152 -4.60 23.88 18.90
CA SER A 152 -4.25 22.47 18.75
C SER A 152 -5.17 21.73 17.78
N ARG A 153 -6.07 22.48 17.12
CA ARG A 153 -7.06 21.96 16.18
C ARG A 153 -6.67 22.26 14.76
N TRP A 154 -6.69 21.24 13.93
CA TRP A 154 -6.18 21.30 12.55
C TRP A 154 -7.15 20.63 11.60
N ARG A 155 -7.19 21.16 10.38
CA ARG A 155 -8.04 20.69 9.29
C ARG A 155 -7.26 20.62 7.99
N VAL A 156 -7.86 19.94 7.03
CA VAL A 156 -7.37 19.97 5.65
C VAL A 156 -7.77 21.32 5.05
N HIS A 157 -6.77 22.07 4.57
CA HIS A 157 -7.00 23.39 3.97
C HIS A 157 -8.08 23.34 2.87
N GLY A 158 -8.98 24.33 2.86
CA GLY A 158 -10.08 24.40 1.89
C GLY A 158 -11.26 23.46 2.16
N THR A 159 -11.25 22.70 3.27
CA THR A 159 -12.34 21.80 3.66
C THR A 159 -12.80 22.05 5.10
N LYS A 160 -13.89 21.41 5.50
CA LYS A 160 -14.33 21.36 6.91
C LYS A 160 -13.82 20.12 7.64
N ASP A 161 -13.07 19.28 6.95
CA ASP A 161 -12.73 17.96 7.41
C ASP A 161 -11.44 18.00 8.27
N ASP A 162 -11.33 17.06 9.21
CA ASP A 162 -10.10 16.87 9.98
C ASP A 162 -8.97 16.27 9.13
N LEU A 163 -7.77 16.14 9.70
CA LEU A 163 -6.61 15.59 8.98
C LEU A 163 -6.76 14.09 8.66
N CYS A 164 -7.58 13.36 9.40
CA CYS A 164 -7.79 11.93 9.25
C CYS A 164 -8.87 11.58 8.20
N SER A 165 -9.64 12.58 7.73
CA SER A 165 -10.57 12.45 6.60
C SER A 165 -9.85 12.20 5.26
N ARG A 166 -8.70 12.86 5.06
CA ARG A 166 -7.71 12.57 4.02
C ARG A 166 -6.78 11.45 4.44
N GLY A 167 -7.11 10.78 5.56
CA GLY A 167 -6.38 9.68 6.14
C GLY A 167 -5.98 8.73 5.04
N TYR A 168 -4.81 8.13 5.19
CA TYR A 168 -4.20 7.28 4.19
C TYR A 168 -5.24 6.49 3.37
N GLU A 169 -5.64 7.05 2.23
CA GLU A 169 -6.28 6.31 1.16
C GLU A 169 -5.14 5.49 0.64
N ALA A 170 -5.03 4.30 1.17
CA ALA A 170 -4.24 3.30 0.53
C ALA A 170 -4.85 3.18 -0.85
N ASP A 171 -4.15 3.78 -1.80
CA ASP A 171 -4.22 3.40 -3.19
C ASP A 171 -4.47 1.88 -3.17
N ALA A 172 -5.59 1.41 -3.74
CA ALA A 172 -5.82 -0.03 -3.80
C ALA A 172 -4.65 -0.74 -4.51
N ASN A 173 -3.77 0.03 -5.17
CA ASN A 173 -2.50 -0.36 -5.76
C ASN A 173 -1.28 -0.32 -4.81
N PHE A 174 -1.35 0.27 -3.60
CA PHE A 174 -0.24 0.30 -2.63
C PHE A 174 -0.27 -0.86 -1.65
N TYR A 175 -1.46 -1.31 -1.23
CA TYR A 175 -1.57 -2.54 -0.43
C TYR A 175 -1.35 -3.82 -1.24
N TRP A 176 -1.46 -3.72 -2.56
CA TRP A 176 -1.30 -4.85 -3.46
C TRP A 176 0.00 -4.70 -4.25
N THR A 177 1.02 -5.47 -3.90
CA THR A 177 2.22 -5.58 -4.72
C THR A 177 1.92 -6.45 -5.94
N THR A 178 2.15 -5.92 -7.13
CA THR A 178 1.95 -6.67 -8.39
C THR A 178 3.25 -7.33 -8.82
N ASP A 179 3.20 -8.64 -9.05
CA ASP A 179 4.24 -9.34 -9.80
C ASP A 179 4.11 -8.97 -11.30
N PRO A 180 5.07 -8.22 -11.87
CA PRO A 180 4.97 -7.76 -13.25
C PRO A 180 5.08 -8.90 -14.26
N VAL A 181 5.61 -10.07 -13.86
CA VAL A 181 5.75 -11.24 -14.73
C VAL A 181 4.43 -11.99 -14.82
N ALA A 182 3.85 -12.31 -13.66
CA ALA A 182 2.62 -13.10 -13.60
C ALA A 182 1.34 -12.26 -13.72
N SER A 183 1.43 -10.93 -13.63
CA SER A 183 0.27 -10.02 -13.49
C SER A 183 -0.66 -10.45 -12.33
N VAL A 184 -0.07 -10.96 -11.25
CA VAL A 184 -0.75 -11.36 -10.01
C VAL A 184 -0.44 -10.34 -8.94
N GLN A 185 -1.44 -10.02 -8.13
CA GLN A 185 -1.36 -9.05 -7.04
C GLN A 185 -1.36 -9.78 -5.69
N TYR A 186 -0.54 -9.28 -4.75
CA TYR A 186 -0.41 -9.81 -3.40
C TYR A 186 -0.55 -8.70 -2.36
N GLN A 187 -1.28 -8.96 -1.27
CA GLN A 187 -1.39 -8.04 -0.13
C GLN A 187 -0.85 -8.72 1.13
N ILE A 188 0.16 -8.13 1.76
CA ILE A 188 0.82 -8.65 2.98
C ILE A 188 0.32 -7.87 4.18
N ASN A 189 -0.50 -8.51 5.01
CA ASN A 189 -1.09 -7.93 6.20
C ASN A 189 -0.33 -8.38 7.46
N SER A 190 0.94 -7.97 7.61
CA SER A 190 1.83 -8.43 8.69
C SER A 190 1.45 -7.92 10.09
N GLU A 191 0.84 -6.74 10.16
CA GLU A 191 0.41 -6.09 11.41
C GLU A 191 -0.97 -6.55 11.90
N ALA A 192 -1.63 -7.45 11.16
CA ALA A 192 -2.93 -7.99 11.54
C ALA A 192 -2.80 -9.13 12.56
N ALA A 193 -3.89 -9.40 13.27
CA ALA A 193 -3.99 -10.50 14.24
C ALA A 193 -5.35 -11.19 14.11
N LEU A 194 -5.50 -12.02 13.07
CA LEU A 194 -6.75 -12.72 12.73
C LEU A 194 -6.57 -14.24 12.77
N THR A 195 -7.66 -14.95 13.06
CA THR A 195 -7.75 -16.40 12.82
C THR A 195 -7.69 -16.71 11.33
N TRP A 196 -7.39 -17.95 10.96
CA TRP A 196 -7.35 -18.37 9.55
C TRP A 196 -8.67 -18.08 8.83
N PHE A 197 -9.81 -18.41 9.46
CA PHE A 197 -11.14 -18.17 8.90
C PHE A 197 -11.44 -16.68 8.72
N GLN A 198 -11.05 -15.83 9.68
CA GLN A 198 -11.21 -14.38 9.58
C GLN A 198 -10.33 -13.79 8.48
N ALA A 199 -9.09 -14.25 8.35
CA ALA A 199 -8.17 -13.84 7.29
C ALA A 199 -8.70 -14.24 5.91
N SER A 200 -9.23 -15.46 5.77
CA SER A 200 -9.89 -15.96 4.56
C SER A 200 -11.04 -15.06 4.13
N LYS A 201 -11.94 -14.74 5.08
CA LYS A 201 -13.05 -13.82 4.84
C LYS A 201 -12.58 -12.42 4.46
N SER A 202 -11.51 -11.92 5.07
CA SER A 202 -10.92 -10.61 4.75
C SER A 202 -10.42 -10.55 3.30
N CYS A 203 -9.74 -11.59 2.80
CA CYS A 203 -9.33 -11.63 1.39
C CYS A 203 -10.53 -11.73 0.44
N GLN A 204 -11.53 -12.56 0.77
CA GLN A 204 -12.75 -12.72 -0.04
C GLN A 204 -13.53 -11.42 -0.19
N GLN A 205 -13.63 -10.62 0.87
CA GLN A 205 -14.28 -9.30 0.85
C GLN A 205 -13.60 -8.31 -0.10
N GLN A 206 -12.33 -8.54 -0.46
CA GLN A 206 -11.55 -7.73 -1.40
C GLN A 206 -11.54 -8.30 -2.83
N GLY A 207 -12.37 -9.31 -3.11
CA GLY A 207 -12.39 -10.01 -4.39
C GLY A 207 -11.11 -10.81 -4.64
N ALA A 208 -10.52 -11.35 -3.57
CA ALA A 208 -9.28 -12.11 -3.57
C ALA A 208 -9.45 -13.41 -2.77
N ASN A 209 -8.40 -14.23 -2.70
CA ASN A 209 -8.34 -15.38 -1.79
C ASN A 209 -7.11 -15.28 -0.90
N LEU A 210 -7.06 -16.08 0.16
CA LEU A 210 -5.78 -16.32 0.83
C LEU A 210 -4.78 -16.89 -0.18
N LEU A 211 -3.51 -16.55 0.01
CA LEU A 211 -2.45 -16.91 -0.91
C LEU A 211 -2.34 -18.43 -1.11
N GLY A 212 -2.48 -18.87 -2.37
CA GLY A 212 -2.08 -20.20 -2.82
C GLY A 212 -0.84 -20.14 -3.71
N ILE A 213 0.21 -20.87 -3.32
CA ILE A 213 1.50 -20.89 -4.02
C ILE A 213 1.57 -22.11 -4.94
N THR A 214 1.69 -21.86 -6.24
CA THR A 214 1.57 -22.91 -7.27
C THR A 214 2.82 -23.11 -8.11
N GLU A 215 3.79 -22.20 -8.03
CA GLU A 215 5.01 -22.19 -8.83
C GLU A 215 6.23 -21.78 -8.02
N VAL A 216 7.42 -22.20 -8.46
CA VAL A 216 8.70 -21.85 -7.83
C VAL A 216 8.96 -20.34 -7.89
N HIS A 217 8.63 -19.71 -9.03
CA HIS A 217 8.74 -18.24 -9.20
C HIS A 217 7.93 -17.48 -8.15
N GLU A 218 6.69 -17.90 -7.92
CA GLU A 218 5.80 -17.29 -6.93
C GLU A 218 6.36 -17.38 -5.51
N GLN A 219 6.91 -18.54 -5.12
CA GLN A 219 7.60 -18.69 -3.84
C GLN A 219 8.80 -17.74 -3.72
N MET A 220 9.66 -17.67 -4.74
CA MET A 220 10.84 -16.80 -4.70
C MET A 220 10.45 -15.32 -4.58
N TYR A 221 9.43 -14.90 -5.33
CA TYR A 221 8.91 -13.54 -5.28
C TYR A 221 8.42 -13.18 -3.86
N LEU A 222 7.61 -14.04 -3.25
CA LEU A 222 7.10 -13.84 -1.89
C LEU A 222 8.19 -13.89 -0.82
N THR A 223 9.22 -14.71 -0.99
CA THR A 223 10.40 -14.71 -0.11
C THR A 223 11.05 -13.32 -0.11
N GLY A 224 11.20 -12.69 -1.28
CA GLY A 224 11.72 -11.32 -1.38
C GLY A 224 10.84 -10.29 -0.67
N LEU A 225 9.52 -10.34 -0.91
CA LEU A 225 8.57 -9.40 -0.32
C LEU A 225 8.46 -9.50 1.20
N THR A 226 8.65 -10.69 1.76
CA THR A 226 8.55 -10.94 3.21
C THR A 226 9.90 -10.94 3.93
N SER A 227 11.00 -10.64 3.24
CA SER A 227 12.37 -10.81 3.75
C SER A 227 12.71 -10.01 5.01
N THR A 228 12.03 -8.89 5.25
CA THR A 228 12.21 -8.04 6.44
C THR A 228 11.32 -8.45 7.62
N LEU A 229 10.40 -9.40 7.41
CA LEU A 229 9.49 -9.89 8.43
C LEU A 229 10.11 -11.08 9.18
N SER A 230 9.62 -11.34 10.39
CA SER A 230 10.04 -12.49 11.20
C SER A 230 8.88 -13.34 11.70
N THR A 231 7.65 -12.83 11.61
CA THR A 231 6.42 -13.49 12.09
C THR A 231 5.74 -14.30 11.01
N ALA A 232 5.15 -15.44 11.38
CA ALA A 232 4.42 -16.29 10.47
C ALA A 232 3.11 -15.63 9.98
N LEU A 233 2.75 -15.91 8.73
CA LEU A 233 1.60 -15.34 8.04
C LEU A 233 0.70 -16.44 7.48
N TRP A 234 -0.62 -16.31 7.65
CA TRP A 234 -1.58 -17.26 7.09
C TRP A 234 -1.51 -17.33 5.56
N LEU A 235 -1.54 -18.57 5.07
CA LEU A 235 -1.73 -18.93 3.67
C LEU A 235 -3.11 -19.54 3.45
N GLY A 236 -3.48 -19.80 2.19
CA GLY A 236 -4.69 -20.54 1.85
C GLY A 236 -4.59 -22.05 2.09
N LEU A 237 -3.40 -22.55 2.47
CA LEU A 237 -3.14 -23.97 2.66
C LEU A 237 -3.90 -24.50 3.88
N ASN A 238 -4.64 -25.59 3.72
CA ASN A 238 -5.42 -26.19 4.79
C ASN A 238 -5.68 -27.67 4.54
N SER A 239 -6.05 -28.41 5.59
CA SER A 239 -6.57 -29.78 5.52
C SER A 239 -7.91 -29.89 6.24
N LEU A 240 -8.81 -28.92 5.99
CA LEU A 240 -10.14 -28.86 6.61
C LEU A 240 -11.09 -29.95 6.10
N ASP A 241 -10.87 -30.43 4.88
CA ASP A 241 -11.60 -31.56 4.33
C ASP A 241 -10.87 -32.87 4.64
N PHE A 242 -11.46 -33.64 5.55
CA PHE A 242 -10.93 -34.92 6.01
C PHE A 242 -10.76 -35.95 4.89
N ASN A 243 -11.46 -35.81 3.76
CA ASN A 243 -11.43 -36.80 2.68
C ASN A 243 -10.40 -36.49 1.58
N SER A 244 -9.85 -35.28 1.53
CA SER A 244 -9.04 -34.80 0.39
C SER A 244 -7.62 -34.33 0.76
N GLY A 245 -7.27 -34.31 2.04
CA GLY A 245 -5.92 -33.99 2.50
C GLY A 245 -5.59 -32.50 2.41
N TRP A 246 -4.33 -32.16 2.07
CA TRP A 246 -3.88 -30.77 1.97
C TRP A 246 -4.35 -30.12 0.66
N GLN A 247 -4.93 -28.93 0.77
CA GLN A 247 -5.49 -28.17 -0.34
C GLN A 247 -5.34 -26.65 -0.15
N TRP A 248 -5.45 -25.91 -1.25
CA TRP A 248 -5.50 -24.45 -1.22
C TRP A 248 -6.94 -23.93 -1.19
N SER A 249 -7.19 -22.89 -0.42
CA SER A 249 -8.39 -22.06 -0.59
C SER A 249 -8.27 -21.22 -1.87
N GLY A 250 -9.35 -21.07 -2.64
CA GLY A 250 -9.35 -20.27 -3.88
C GLY A 250 -9.12 -21.05 -5.19
N SER A 251 -9.40 -22.35 -5.22
CA SER A 251 -9.33 -23.22 -6.43
C SER A 251 -7.94 -23.32 -7.06
N TYR A 252 -6.88 -23.14 -6.29
CA TYR A 252 -5.50 -23.34 -6.76
C TYR A 252 -5.10 -24.82 -6.72
N PRO A 253 -4.37 -25.34 -7.73
CA PRO A 253 -3.88 -26.71 -7.70
C PRO A 253 -2.76 -26.90 -6.65
N PHE A 254 -2.91 -27.89 -5.78
CA PHE A 254 -1.89 -28.26 -4.79
C PHE A 254 -0.82 -29.17 -5.41
N ARG A 255 0.13 -28.57 -6.16
CA ARG A 255 1.18 -29.27 -6.92
C ARG A 255 2.61 -28.89 -6.58
N TYR A 256 2.78 -27.80 -5.82
CA TYR A 256 4.08 -27.31 -5.36
C TYR A 256 4.13 -27.42 -3.83
N LEU A 257 5.27 -27.85 -3.29
CA LEU A 257 5.47 -28.07 -1.87
C LEU A 257 6.75 -27.36 -1.40
N ASN A 258 6.66 -26.62 -0.29
CA ASN A 258 7.81 -25.97 0.33
C ASN A 258 7.74 -26.00 1.87
N TRP A 259 7.39 -27.16 2.42
CA TRP A 259 7.34 -27.36 3.87
C TRP A 259 8.71 -27.13 4.54
N ALA A 260 8.65 -26.61 5.77
CA ALA A 260 9.78 -26.58 6.68
C ALA A 260 10.12 -27.99 7.19
N PRO A 261 11.37 -28.26 7.60
CA PRO A 261 11.71 -29.51 8.25
C PRO A 261 10.78 -29.78 9.45
N GLY A 262 10.17 -30.97 9.48
CA GLY A 262 9.19 -31.36 10.51
C GLY A 262 7.75 -30.90 10.25
N SER A 263 7.46 -30.27 9.10
CA SER A 263 6.10 -29.92 8.65
C SER A 263 5.70 -30.71 7.39
N PRO A 264 4.42 -31.02 7.20
CA PRO A 264 3.34 -30.83 8.17
C PRO A 264 3.54 -31.74 9.39
N SER A 265 3.32 -31.19 10.59
CA SER A 265 3.38 -31.95 11.83
C SER A 265 2.13 -32.84 11.98
N PRO A 266 2.23 -33.99 12.66
CA PRO A 266 1.14 -34.96 12.72
C PRO A 266 0.02 -34.59 13.71
N GLU A 267 0.11 -33.44 14.41
CA GLU A 267 -0.90 -33.06 15.39
C GLU A 267 -2.24 -32.74 14.71
N PRO A 268 -3.35 -33.37 15.13
CA PRO A 268 -4.63 -33.32 14.41
C PRO A 268 -5.30 -31.94 14.42
N GLU A 269 -4.91 -31.05 15.33
CA GLU A 269 -5.49 -29.71 15.47
C GLU A 269 -4.81 -28.69 14.55
N LYS A 270 -3.64 -29.04 14.01
CA LYS A 270 -2.82 -28.15 13.16
C LYS A 270 -3.14 -28.35 11.69
N ILE A 271 -4.30 -27.86 11.28
CA ILE A 271 -4.86 -28.08 9.94
C ILE A 271 -4.83 -26.84 9.03
N CYS A 272 -4.20 -25.74 9.48
CA CYS A 272 -4.07 -24.49 8.72
C CYS A 272 -2.59 -24.16 8.48
N GLY A 273 -2.23 -23.82 7.24
CA GLY A 273 -0.87 -23.55 6.82
C GLY A 273 -0.46 -22.09 6.90
N VAL A 274 0.80 -21.85 7.28
CA VAL A 274 1.45 -20.54 7.31
C VAL A 274 2.71 -20.52 6.47
N LEU A 275 3.11 -19.33 6.02
CA LEU A 275 4.45 -19.03 5.54
C LEU A 275 5.23 -18.39 6.69
N ASN A 276 6.44 -18.86 6.97
CA ASN A 276 7.29 -18.32 8.03
C ASN A 276 8.53 -17.64 7.44
N PRO A 277 8.56 -16.29 7.34
CA PRO A 277 9.71 -15.55 6.84
C PRO A 277 11.00 -15.82 7.64
N GLY A 278 10.89 -15.98 8.96
CA GLY A 278 12.00 -16.34 9.86
C GLY A 278 12.58 -17.73 9.62
N LYS A 279 11.90 -18.58 8.82
CA LYS A 279 12.37 -19.89 8.38
C LYS A 279 12.51 -19.95 6.85
N ALA A 280 13.10 -18.90 6.27
CA ALA A 280 13.33 -18.78 4.83
C ALA A 280 12.04 -18.91 3.99
N ALA A 281 10.95 -18.33 4.50
CA ALA A 281 9.61 -18.36 3.88
C ALA A 281 9.07 -19.78 3.59
N LYS A 282 9.53 -20.79 4.34
CA LYS A 282 8.99 -22.16 4.29
C LYS A 282 7.67 -22.28 5.02
N TRP A 283 6.95 -23.36 4.74
CA TRP A 283 5.59 -23.54 5.25
C TRP A 283 5.55 -24.41 6.51
N GLU A 284 4.64 -24.07 7.41
CA GLU A 284 4.34 -24.84 8.63
C GLU A 284 2.83 -24.96 8.78
N ASN A 285 2.34 -25.94 9.54
CA ASN A 285 0.93 -26.06 9.91
C ASN A 285 0.72 -25.72 11.39
N LEU A 286 -0.36 -25.00 11.69
CA LEU A 286 -0.71 -24.48 13.02
C LEU A 286 -2.22 -24.63 13.27
N GLU A 287 -2.62 -24.45 14.53
CA GLU A 287 -4.04 -24.40 14.91
C GLU A 287 -4.71 -23.16 14.30
N CYS A 288 -5.84 -23.36 13.61
CA CYS A 288 -6.50 -22.31 12.81
C CYS A 288 -6.97 -21.09 13.63
N ASP A 289 -7.14 -21.26 14.94
CA ASP A 289 -7.61 -20.22 15.88
C ASP A 289 -6.49 -19.29 16.37
N LYS A 290 -5.22 -19.53 16.01
CA LYS A 290 -4.15 -18.59 16.27
C LYS A 290 -4.38 -17.26 15.55
N LYS A 291 -4.02 -16.17 16.20
CA LYS A 291 -4.15 -14.81 15.64
C LYS A 291 -2.83 -14.39 15.02
N LEU A 292 -2.78 -14.33 13.70
CA LEU A 292 -1.58 -14.00 12.92
C LEU A 292 -1.89 -12.96 11.83
N GLY A 293 -0.82 -12.44 11.21
CA GLY A 293 -0.92 -11.75 9.92
C GLY A 293 -1.26 -12.72 8.79
N TYR A 294 -1.54 -12.22 7.59
CA TYR A 294 -2.00 -13.04 6.48
C TYR A 294 -1.65 -12.43 5.12
N ILE A 295 -1.63 -13.27 4.08
CA ILE A 295 -1.34 -12.84 2.70
C ILE A 295 -2.56 -13.12 1.81
N CYS A 296 -3.05 -12.10 1.13
CA CYS A 296 -4.06 -12.25 0.09
C CYS A 296 -3.43 -12.29 -1.32
N LYS A 297 -4.07 -13.01 -2.24
CA LYS A 297 -3.71 -13.11 -3.66
C LYS A 297 -4.92 -12.79 -4.54
N LYS A 298 -4.71 -11.91 -5.52
CA LYS A 298 -5.71 -11.49 -6.51
C LYS A 298 -5.09 -11.57 -7.90
N GLY A 299 -5.80 -12.14 -8.86
CA GLY A 299 -5.29 -12.35 -10.20
C GLY A 299 -6.14 -13.37 -10.95
N ASN A 300 -6.01 -13.40 -12.26
CA ASN A 300 -6.87 -14.21 -13.10
C ASN A 300 -6.63 -15.71 -12.86
N ALA A 301 -7.60 -16.39 -12.27
CA ALA A 301 -7.69 -17.85 -12.23
C ALA A 301 -7.88 -18.48 -13.63
N THR A 302 -7.88 -17.68 -14.71
CA THR A 302 -8.30 -18.06 -16.06
C THR A 302 -7.21 -18.69 -16.94
N LEU A 303 -6.04 -19.06 -16.41
CA LEU A 303 -5.08 -19.89 -17.15
C LEU A 303 -4.98 -21.33 -16.68
N ASN A 304 -5.99 -21.85 -15.96
CA ASN A 304 -6.13 -23.29 -15.72
C ASN A 304 -7.60 -23.77 -15.71
N ASN A 305 -8.47 -23.17 -16.53
CA ASN A 305 -9.59 -23.95 -17.05
C ASN A 305 -9.02 -24.94 -18.07
N PHE A 306 -8.56 -26.10 -17.59
CA PHE A 306 -8.59 -27.29 -18.42
C PHE A 306 -10.06 -27.52 -18.75
N ILE A 307 -10.49 -26.99 -19.89
CA ILE A 307 -11.67 -27.46 -20.59
C ILE A 307 -11.40 -28.95 -20.82
N ILE A 308 -11.97 -29.82 -20.00
CA ILE A 308 -12.17 -31.20 -20.42
C ILE A 308 -13.11 -31.09 -21.61
N PRO A 309 -12.68 -31.38 -22.85
CA PRO A 309 -13.62 -31.43 -23.95
C PRO A 309 -14.60 -32.54 -23.58
N SER A 310 -15.90 -32.23 -23.54
CA SER A 310 -16.94 -33.25 -23.57
C SER A 310 -16.86 -33.95 -24.94
N GLY A 311 -15.90 -34.85 -25.06
CA GLY A 311 -15.65 -35.71 -26.20
C GLY A 311 -16.37 -37.02 -26.00
N ARG A 312 -17.61 -37.07 -26.52
CA ARG A 312 -18.25 -38.19 -27.21
C ARG A 312 -17.99 -39.60 -26.63
N LEU A 313 -19.02 -40.16 -25.99
CA LEU A 313 -19.19 -41.61 -25.79
C LEU A 313 -18.86 -42.35 -27.09
N VAL A 314 -17.71 -43.01 -27.15
CA VAL A 314 -17.46 -44.07 -28.11
C VAL A 314 -17.64 -45.38 -27.35
N ASN A 315 -18.74 -46.06 -27.62
CA ASN A 315 -18.99 -47.40 -27.15
C ASN A 315 -17.88 -48.32 -27.66
N ALA A 316 -16.95 -48.72 -26.79
CA ALA A 316 -16.12 -49.88 -27.03
C ALA A 316 -16.90 -51.12 -26.59
N THR A 317 -17.50 -51.80 -27.57
CA THR A 317 -17.99 -53.16 -27.42
C THR A 317 -16.81 -54.10 -27.20
N TRP A 318 -16.84 -54.86 -26.11
CA TRP A 318 -15.91 -55.95 -25.86
C TRP A 318 -16.13 -57.10 -26.87
N ARG A 319 -15.08 -57.44 -27.62
CA ARG A 319 -14.85 -58.76 -28.21
C ARG A 319 -13.37 -59.08 -28.10
#